data_AF-A0A803NQ22-F1
#
_entry.id   AF-A0A803NQ22-F1
#
_cell.length_a   1.000
_cell.length_b   1.000
_cell.length_c   1.000
_cell.angle_alpha   90.00
_cell.angle_beta   90.00
_cell.angle_gamma   90.00
#
_symmetry.space_group_name_H-M   'P 1'
#
loop_
_entity.id
_entity.type
_entity.pdbx_description
1 polymer ?
#
loop_
_entity_poly.entity_id
_entity_poly.type
_entity_poly.pdbx_seq_one_letter_code
_entity_poly.pdbx_strand_id
1 'polypeptide(L)'
;MAMPHNSTSKIQLQALLVASDTNPRWLTKHLPSLALSRKVPLFILKDNKQASLRLGQLVHLKTAIVIGIKDKHNSINQLFAEILANDFTNAETQ
;
A
#
# COMPACT_ATOMS: atom_id res chain seq x y z
N MET A 1 -11.66 -26.79 30.45
CA MET A 1 -12.35 -25.63 29.86
C MET A 1 -11.27 -24.67 29.38
N ALA A 2 -10.84 -24.81 28.12
CA ALA A 2 -9.74 -24.01 27.56
C ALA A 2 -10.29 -22.65 27.11
N MET A 3 -9.71 -21.58 27.63
CA MET A 3 -10.02 -20.21 27.22
C MET A 3 -9.60 -20.04 25.75
N PRO A 4 -10.45 -19.47 24.87
CA PRO A 4 -10.02 -19.19 23.51
C PRO A 4 -8.89 -18.16 23.52
N HIS A 5 -7.81 -18.52 22.83
CA HIS A 5 -6.64 -17.69 22.56
C HIS A 5 -7.10 -16.29 22.14
N ASN A 6 -6.65 -15.26 22.86
CA ASN A 6 -6.72 -13.87 22.41
C ASN A 6 -6.16 -13.82 20.99
N SER A 7 -7.04 -13.77 19.98
CA SER A 7 -6.63 -13.63 18.60
C SER A 7 -6.09 -12.22 18.48
N THR A 8 -4.77 -12.09 18.64
CA THR A 8 -4.03 -10.89 18.28
C THR A 8 -4.48 -10.54 16.87
N SER A 9 -5.33 -9.51 16.76
CA SER A 9 -5.99 -9.16 15.52
C SER A 9 -4.89 -8.89 14.50
N LYS A 10 -4.62 -9.84 13.59
CA LYS A 10 -3.60 -9.67 12.57
C LYS A 10 -4.07 -8.51 11.71
N ILE A 11 -3.46 -7.35 11.90
CA ILE A 11 -3.72 -6.19 11.06
C ILE A 11 -3.16 -6.57 9.68
N GLN A 12 -4.06 -6.93 8.76
CA GLN A 12 -3.73 -7.25 7.39
C GLN A 12 -3.75 -5.95 6.57
N LEU A 13 -2.68 -5.73 5.81
CA LEU A 13 -2.63 -4.65 4.83
C LEU A 13 -3.10 -5.20 3.49
N GLN A 14 -3.97 -4.46 2.82
CA GLN A 14 -4.43 -4.77 1.47
C GLN A 14 -3.45 -4.24 0.42
N ALA A 15 -2.87 -3.05 0.66
CA ALA A 15 -1.97 -2.40 -0.28
C ALA A 15 -1.01 -1.44 0.42
N LEU A 16 0.10 -1.12 -0.25
CA LEU A 16 1.08 -0.12 0.18
C LEU A 16 1.30 0.90 -0.95
N LEU A 17 1.18 2.20 -0.67
CA LEU A 17 1.53 3.27 -1.61
C LEU A 17 2.84 3.91 -1.16
N VAL A 18 3.80 4.06 -2.08
CA VAL A 18 5.13 4.59 -1.79
C VAL A 18 5.46 5.74 -2.73
N ALA A 19 5.89 6.85 -2.16
CA ALA A 19 6.37 8.00 -2.89
C ALA A 19 7.78 7.76 -3.43
N SER A 20 7.97 7.90 -4.75
CA SER A 20 9.26 7.68 -5.43
C SER A 20 10.32 8.77 -5.16
N ASP A 21 9.90 9.93 -4.67
CA ASP A 21 10.71 11.12 -4.40
C ASP A 21 11.32 11.15 -2.99
N THR A 22 11.22 10.04 -2.25
CA THR A 22 11.82 9.90 -0.92
C THR A 22 13.34 10.09 -0.96
N ASN A 23 13.84 10.99 -0.13
CA ASN A 23 15.26 11.22 0.11
C ASN A 23 15.54 11.23 1.62
N PRO A 24 16.41 10.35 2.15
CA PRO A 24 17.24 9.38 1.43
C PRO A 24 16.49 8.12 0.98
N ARG A 25 16.85 7.60 -0.20
CA ARG A 25 16.19 6.43 -0.82
C ARG A 25 16.30 5.13 -0.01
N TRP A 26 17.27 5.02 0.90
CA TRP A 26 17.43 3.81 1.71
C TRP A 26 16.25 3.57 2.66
N LEU A 27 15.51 4.62 3.03
CA LEU A 27 14.37 4.53 3.95
C LEU A 27 13.26 3.63 3.40
N THR A 28 13.06 3.64 2.08
CA THR A 28 12.00 2.87 1.40
C THR A 28 12.53 1.60 0.72
N LYS A 29 13.85 1.39 0.69
CA LYS A 29 14.49 0.27 -0.03
C LYS A 29 14.05 -1.11 0.45
N HIS A 30 13.69 -1.23 1.73
CA HIS A 30 13.25 -2.50 2.32
C HIS A 30 11.77 -2.79 2.08
N LEU A 31 10.96 -1.79 1.74
CA LEU A 31 9.52 -1.93 1.61
C LEU A 31 9.09 -2.94 0.54
N PRO A 32 9.71 -3.00 -0.66
CA PRO A 32 9.38 -4.04 -1.64
C PRO A 32 9.57 -5.45 -1.10
N SER A 33 10.70 -5.72 -0.44
CA SER A 33 10.98 -7.03 0.14
C SER A 33 10.01 -7.38 1.27
N LEU A 34 9.69 -6.43 2.14
CA LEU A 34 8.72 -6.61 3.23
C LEU A 34 7.29 -6.84 2.72
N ALA A 35 6.87 -6.09 1.69
CA ALA A 35 5.55 -6.22 1.08
C ALA A 35 5.40 -7.59 0.40
N LEU A 36 6.42 -8.02 -0.34
CA LEU A 36 6.45 -9.30 -1.04
C LEU A 36 6.40 -10.49 -0.07
N SER A 37 7.13 -10.41 1.06
CA SER A 37 7.07 -11.42 2.13
C SER A 37 5.66 -11.61 2.71
N ARG A 38 4.87 -10.53 2.75
CA ARG A 38 3.49 -10.54 3.28
C ARG A 38 2.43 -10.67 2.19
N LYS A 39 2.82 -10.86 0.93
CA LYS A 39 1.93 -10.90 -0.25
C LYS A 39 1.03 -9.66 -0.35
N VAL A 40 1.59 -8.49 -0.02
CA VAL A 40 0.88 -7.21 -0.11
C VAL A 40 1.36 -6.48 -1.37
N PRO A 41 0.46 -6.07 -2.28
CA PRO A 41 0.83 -5.28 -3.45
C PRO A 41 1.37 -3.90 -3.04
N LEU A 42 2.37 -3.44 -3.78
CA LEU A 42 3.05 -2.17 -3.55
C LEU A 42 2.97 -1.31 -4.81
N PHE A 43 2.44 -0.09 -4.66
CA PHE A 43 2.32 0.91 -5.71
C PHE A 43 3.35 2.01 -5.52
N ILE A 44 4.19 2.24 -6.51
CA ILE A 44 5.17 3.34 -6.49
C ILE A 44 4.59 4.53 -7.25
N LEU A 45 4.35 5.63 -6.54
CA LEU A 45 3.85 6.86 -7.12
C LEU A 45 5.01 7.71 -7.62
N LYS A 46 4.98 8.00 -8.93
CA LYS A 46 5.92 8.88 -9.63
C LYS A 46 5.19 10.12 -10.10
N ASP A 47 5.63 11.27 -9.62
CA ASP A 47 5.06 12.56 -9.98
C ASP A 47 6.16 13.63 -9.84
N ASN A 48 6.99 13.83 -10.87
CA ASN A 48 7.95 14.94 -10.98
C ASN A 48 8.62 15.46 -9.67
N LYS A 49 9.06 14.55 -8.79
CA LYS A 49 9.63 14.85 -7.45
C LYS A 49 8.68 15.51 -6.42
N GLN A 50 7.37 15.35 -6.59
CA GLN A 50 6.30 15.84 -5.72
C GLN A 50 5.34 14.72 -5.28
N ALA A 51 5.66 13.46 -5.55
CA ALA A 51 4.82 12.32 -5.19
C ALA A 51 4.50 12.27 -3.69
N SER A 52 5.47 12.60 -2.83
CA SER A 52 5.30 12.62 -1.38
C SER A 52 4.39 13.75 -0.89
N LEU A 53 4.44 14.91 -1.57
CA LEU A 53 3.55 16.04 -1.32
C LEU A 53 2.11 15.66 -1.68
N ARG A 54 1.89 15.14 -2.89
CA ARG A 54 0.54 14.75 -3.35
C ARG A 54 -0.05 13.60 -2.54
N LEU A 55 0.77 12.63 -2.15
CA LEU A 55 0.36 11.56 -1.22
C LEU A 55 -0.11 12.14 0.12
N GLY A 56 0.62 13.11 0.67
CA GLY A 56 0.22 13.80 1.89
C GLY A 56 -1.12 14.51 1.74
N GLN A 57 -1.27 15.28 0.65
CA GLN A 57 -2.50 16.04 0.37
C GLN A 57 -3.73 15.14 0.28
N LEU A 58 -3.61 13.94 -0.31
CA LEU A 58 -4.71 12.96 -0.42
C LEU A 58 -5.29 12.56 0.94
N VAL A 59 -4.48 12.60 2.00
CA VAL A 59 -4.87 12.25 3.37
C VAL A 59 -4.86 13.45 4.31
N HIS A 60 -4.95 14.67 3.77
CA HIS A 60 -4.96 15.93 4.53
C HIS A 60 -3.70 16.14 5.42
N LEU A 61 -2.56 15.63 4.98
CA LEU A 61 -1.24 15.85 5.59
C LEU A 61 -0.36 16.74 4.72
N LYS A 62 0.70 17.31 5.32
CA LYS A 62 1.67 18.11 4.57
C LYS A 62 2.46 17.27 3.56
N THR A 63 2.92 16.10 3.98
CA THR A 63 3.65 15.13 3.14
C THR A 63 3.38 13.72 3.65
N ALA A 64 3.53 12.72 2.77
CA ALA A 64 3.57 11.32 3.15
C ALA A 64 4.53 10.55 2.23
N ILE A 65 5.43 9.78 2.83
CA ILE A 65 6.40 8.95 2.10
C ILE A 65 5.78 7.60 1.74
N VAL A 66 5.00 7.03 2.66
CA VAL A 66 4.34 5.73 2.50
C VAL A 66 2.97 5.78 3.15
N ILE A 67 1.96 5.19 2.52
CA ILE A 67 0.64 4.97 3.10
C ILE A 67 0.32 3.47 3.03
N GLY A 68 0.05 2.87 4.18
CA GLY A 68 -0.44 1.50 4.28
C GLY A 68 -1.96 1.48 4.33
N ILE A 69 -2.59 0.72 3.44
CA ILE A 69 -4.04 0.55 3.42
C ILE A 69 -4.38 -0.71 4.19
N LYS A 70 -5.07 -0.54 5.33
CA LYS A 70 -5.58 -1.66 6.12
C LYS A 70 -6.77 -2.29 5.41
N ASP A 71 -6.85 -3.62 5.42
CA ASP A 71 -8.02 -4.33 4.95
C ASP A 71 -9.14 -4.22 5.99
N LYS A 72 -10.17 -3.45 5.65
CA LYS A 72 -11.39 -3.26 6.45
C LYS A 72 -12.67 -3.39 5.62
N HIS A 73 -12.56 -3.86 4.38
CA HIS A 73 -13.69 -3.99 3.45
C HIS A 73 -14.55 -2.72 3.30
N ASN A 74 -13.91 -1.54 3.27
CA ASN A 74 -14.59 -0.27 3.00
C ASN A 74 -14.51 0.10 1.50
N SER A 75 -15.09 1.25 1.13
CA SER A 75 -15.09 1.74 -0.24
C SER A 75 -13.69 1.99 -0.82
N ILE A 76 -12.70 2.35 0.00
CA ILE A 76 -11.30 2.47 -0.43
C ILE A 76 -10.77 1.07 -0.78
N ASN A 77 -11.07 0.07 0.05
CA ASN A 77 -10.63 -1.30 -0.22
C ASN A 77 -11.26 -1.87 -1.50
N GLN A 78 -12.52 -1.51 -1.81
CA GLN A 78 -13.19 -1.89 -3.05
C GLN A 78 -12.51 -1.26 -4.27
N LEU A 79 -12.22 0.05 -4.22
CA LEU A 79 -11.48 0.74 -5.27
C LEU A 79 -10.12 0.09 -5.54
N PHE A 80 -9.36 -0.24 -4.49
CA PHE A 80 -8.08 -0.93 -4.66
C PHE A 80 -8.23 -2.35 -5.19
N ALA A 81 -9.30 -3.06 -4.83
CA ALA A 81 -9.59 -4.37 -5.40
C ALA A 81 -9.88 -4.29 -6.91
N GLU A 82 -10.61 -3.27 -7.35
CA GLU A 82 -10.87 -3.02 -8.78
C GLU A 82 -9.59 -2.65 -9.53
N ILE A 83 -8.75 -1.76 -8.98
CA ILE A 83 -7.46 -1.41 -9.58
C ILE A 83 -6.58 -2.66 -9.75
N LEU A 84 -6.50 -3.51 -8.71
CA LEU A 84 -5.74 -4.75 -8.76
C LEU A 84 -6.32 -5.75 -9.75
N ALA A 85 -7.64 -5.88 -9.86
CA ALA A 85 -8.29 -6.77 -10.81
C ALA A 85 -8.02 -6.36 -12.28
N ASN A 86 -7.93 -5.05 -12.54
CA ASN A 86 -7.64 -4.52 -13.87
C ASN A 86 -6.16 -4.71 -14.30
N ASP A 87 -5.23 -4.90 -13.36
CA ASP A 87 -3.83 -5.22 -13.69
C ASP A 87 -3.67 -6.66 -14.24
N PHE A 88 -4.54 -7.59 -13.83
CA PHE A 88 -4.51 -8.99 -14.31
C PHE A 88 -5.16 -9.17 -15.69
N THR A 89 -6.06 -8.28 -16.11
CA THR A 89 -6.76 -8.38 -17.42
C THR A 89 -5.92 -7.85 -18.58
N ASN A 90 -4.89 -7.04 -18.31
CA ASN A 90 -3.98 -6.52 -19.34
C ASN A 90 -2.76 -7.42 -19.60
N ALA A 91 -2.62 -8.54 -18.88
CA ALA A 91 -1.51 -9.49 -19.03
C ALA A 91 -1.82 -10.67 -19.99
N GLU A 92 -3.06 -10.79 -20.48
CA GLU A 92 -3.48 -11.87 -21.39
C GLU A 92 -3.83 -11.40 -22.81
N THR A 93 -3.36 -10.22 -23.22
CA THR A 93 -3.45 -9.80 -24.63
C THR A 93 -2.23 -9.00 -25.04
N GLN A 94 -1.13 -9.71 -25.34
CA GLN A 94 -0.13 -9.37 -26.35
C GLN A 94 0.81 -10.54 -26.61
#